data_AF-A0A958LBA4-F1
#
_entry.id   AF-A0A958LBA4-F1
#
_cell.length_a   1.000
_cell.length_b   1.000
_cell.length_c   1.000
_cell.angle_alpha   90.00
_cell.angle_beta   90.00
_cell.angle_gamma   90.00
#
_symmetry.space_group_name_H-M   'P 1'
#
loop_
_entity.id
_entity.type
_entity.pdbx_description
1 polymer ?
#
loop_
_entity_poly.entity_id
_entity_poly.type
_entity_poly.pdbx_seq_one_letter_code
_entity_poly.pdbx_strand_id
1 'polypeptide(L)'
;MGAESDTELLENYANREYKYGFVTDIEVDSLPAGLDESVIRAISSKKQEPEWLLEWRLRAYRKWLEMREPNWAFIEYPPVDYQAISYYSAPKKKPELKSLDEVDPELLRTYEKLGIPLAEQKRLAGVAVDAVFDSVSVATTFQKELEEHGIIFCSIS
;
A
#
# COMPACT_ATOMS: atom_id res chain seq x y z
N MET A 1 -44.86 18.33 -3.03
CA MET A 1 -43.75 17.38 -3.23
C MET A 1 -42.94 17.40 -1.95
N GLY A 2 -43.07 16.34 -1.17
CA GLY A 2 -42.61 16.28 0.23
C GLY A 2 -41.10 16.30 0.32
N ALA A 3 -40.59 17.00 1.35
CA ALA A 3 -39.21 16.89 1.76
C ALA A 3 -38.94 15.43 2.15
N GLU A 4 -37.98 14.79 1.49
CA GLU A 4 -37.42 13.52 1.97
C GLU A 4 -36.97 13.72 3.41
N SER A 5 -37.40 12.83 4.30
CA SER A 5 -37.04 12.94 5.72
C SER A 5 -35.55 12.64 5.89
N ASP A 6 -34.85 13.37 6.75
CA ASP A 6 -33.42 13.15 7.04
C ASP A 6 -33.12 11.67 7.39
N THR A 7 -34.12 10.96 7.92
CA THR A 7 -34.10 9.53 8.22
C THR A 7 -33.99 8.65 6.96
N GLU A 8 -34.76 8.95 5.91
CA GLU A 8 -34.69 8.23 4.62
C GLU A 8 -33.35 8.47 3.90
N LEU A 9 -32.78 9.67 4.05
CA LEU A 9 -31.45 10.00 3.55
C LEU A 9 -30.36 9.19 4.27
N LEU A 10 -30.43 9.12 5.61
CA LEU A 10 -29.48 8.33 6.41
C LEU A 10 -29.58 6.83 6.12
N GLU A 11 -30.79 6.28 5.97
CA GLU A 11 -30.99 4.88 5.60
C GLU A 11 -30.42 4.56 4.20
N ASN A 12 -30.59 5.46 3.24
CA ASN A 12 -30.01 5.32 1.90
C ASN A 12 -28.48 5.37 1.88
N TYR A 13 -27.86 6.14 2.78
CA TYR A 13 -26.40 6.16 2.91
C TYR A 13 -25.87 4.95 3.67
N ALA A 14 -26.56 4.49 4.72
CA ALA A 14 -26.16 3.34 5.53
C ALA A 14 -26.28 2.01 4.77
N ASN A 15 -27.28 1.88 3.90
CA ASN A 15 -27.54 0.67 3.12
C ASN A 15 -26.84 0.63 1.74
N ARG A 16 -25.98 1.62 1.42
CA ARG A 16 -25.17 1.57 0.21
C ARG A 16 -24.08 0.53 0.36
N GLU A 17 -24.14 -0.52 -0.46
CA GLU A 17 -23.03 -1.45 -0.61
C GLU A 17 -21.76 -0.70 -1.03
N TYR A 18 -20.64 -1.09 -0.42
CA TYR A 18 -19.34 -0.47 -0.66
C TYR A 18 -18.94 -0.62 -2.14
N LYS A 19 -19.07 0.46 -2.91
CA LYS A 19 -18.83 0.47 -4.37
C LYS A 19 -17.35 0.35 -4.76
N TYR A 20 -16.42 0.44 -3.82
CA TYR A 20 -15.00 0.71 -4.07
C TYR A 20 -14.07 -0.46 -3.73
N GLY A 21 -14.54 -1.70 -3.93
CA GLY A 21 -13.71 -2.91 -3.87
C GLY A 21 -12.88 -3.12 -5.13
N PHE A 22 -12.02 -2.16 -5.48
CA PHE A 22 -11.23 -2.24 -6.71
C PHE A 22 -10.12 -3.28 -6.58
N VAL A 23 -10.23 -4.36 -7.35
CA VAL A 23 -9.12 -5.30 -7.59
C VAL A 23 -8.44 -4.86 -8.88
N THR A 24 -7.11 -4.77 -8.85
CA THR A 24 -6.31 -4.51 -10.06
C THR A 24 -5.50 -5.76 -10.33
N ASP A 25 -5.63 -6.33 -11.53
CA ASP A 25 -4.92 -7.56 -11.91
C ASP A 25 -3.52 -7.19 -12.42
N ILE A 26 -2.62 -6.92 -11.49
CA ILE A 26 -1.21 -6.63 -11.78
C ILE A 26 -0.39 -7.89 -11.55
N GLU A 27 0.53 -8.19 -12.45
CA GLU A 27 1.53 -9.23 -12.18
C GLU A 27 2.43 -8.82 -11.02
N VAL A 28 2.33 -9.56 -9.92
CA VAL A 28 3.11 -9.36 -8.70
C VAL A 28 4.20 -10.43 -8.56
N ASP A 29 5.34 -10.03 -8.01
CA ASP A 29 6.33 -10.93 -7.43
C ASP A 29 6.07 -10.99 -5.92
N SER A 30 5.59 -12.14 -5.46
CA SER A 30 5.20 -12.36 -4.07
C SER A 30 5.98 -13.51 -3.46
N LEU A 31 6.31 -13.39 -2.17
CA LEU A 31 6.85 -14.52 -1.41
C LEU A 31 5.72 -15.47 -0.99
N PRO A 32 6.00 -16.77 -0.76
CA PRO A 32 5.01 -17.69 -0.22
C PRO A 32 4.50 -17.20 1.14
N ALA A 33 3.29 -17.65 1.49
CA ALA A 33 2.74 -17.39 2.81
C ALA A 33 3.61 -18.03 3.90
N GLY A 34 3.76 -17.31 5.01
CA GLY A 34 4.56 -17.76 6.14
C GLY A 34 5.57 -16.71 6.59
N LEU A 35 5.86 -16.72 7.89
CA LEU A 35 6.89 -15.88 8.48
C LEU A 35 7.93 -16.75 9.17
N ASP A 36 9.15 -16.70 8.63
CA ASP A 36 10.34 -17.32 9.22
C ASP A 36 11.60 -16.47 8.95
N GLU A 37 12.74 -16.89 9.49
CA GLU A 37 14.01 -16.19 9.26
C GLU A 37 14.44 -16.18 7.78
N SER A 38 14.01 -17.16 6.98
CA SER A 38 14.34 -17.25 5.55
C SER A 38 13.59 -16.19 4.74
N VAL A 39 12.31 -15.97 5.04
CA VAL A 39 11.47 -14.91 4.47
C VAL A 39 12.04 -13.55 4.83
N ILE A 40 12.44 -13.33 6.08
CA ILE A 40 13.06 -12.06 6.52
C ILE A 40 14.35 -11.79 5.75
N ARG A 41 15.22 -12.80 5.58
CA ARG A 41 16.46 -12.68 4.80
C ARG A 41 16.17 -12.42 3.32
N ALA A 42 15.17 -13.09 2.76
CA ALA A 42 14.76 -12.89 1.36
C ALA A 42 14.26 -11.46 1.11
N ILE A 43 13.41 -10.93 2.01
CA ILE A 43 12.93 -9.54 1.93
C ILE A 43 14.10 -8.56 2.02
N SER A 44 14.97 -8.75 3.01
CA SER A 44 16.13 -7.89 3.23
C SER A 44 17.09 -7.87 2.04
N SER A 45 17.32 -9.04 1.43
CA SER A 45 18.12 -9.18 0.20
C SER A 45 17.44 -8.53 -1.01
N LYS A 46 16.13 -8.71 -1.20
CA LYS A 46 15.36 -8.05 -2.28
C LYS A 46 15.40 -6.52 -2.16
N LYS A 47 15.35 -6.00 -0.94
CA LYS A 47 15.41 -4.55 -0.64
C LYS A 47 16.83 -3.99 -0.53
N GLN A 48 17.87 -4.83 -0.68
CA GLN A 48 19.28 -4.44 -0.55
C GLN A 48 19.56 -3.70 0.77
N GLU A 49 18.95 -4.18 1.86
CA GLU A 49 19.10 -3.55 3.16
C GLU A 49 20.52 -3.76 3.73
N PRO A 50 21.02 -2.80 4.53
CA PRO A 50 22.29 -2.97 5.22
C PRO A 50 22.20 -4.08 6.28
N GLU A 51 23.33 -4.73 6.56
CA GLU A 51 23.39 -5.91 7.44
C GLU A 51 22.85 -5.65 8.85
N TRP A 52 23.09 -4.47 9.41
CA TRP A 52 22.56 -4.09 10.73
C TRP A 52 21.03 -4.10 10.77
N LEU A 53 20.35 -3.78 9.66
CA LEU A 53 18.89 -3.78 9.58
C LEU A 53 18.35 -5.21 9.48
N LEU A 54 19.02 -6.08 8.73
CA LEU A 54 18.71 -7.51 8.72
C LEU A 54 18.82 -8.12 10.12
N GLU A 55 19.91 -7.85 10.83
CA GLU A 55 20.09 -8.33 12.21
C GLU A 55 19.01 -7.78 13.13
N TRP A 56 18.65 -6.51 12.98
CA TRP A 56 17.59 -5.89 13.76
C TRP A 56 16.24 -6.59 13.53
N ARG A 57 15.89 -6.88 12.27
CA ARG A 57 14.68 -7.64 11.90
C ARG A 57 14.68 -9.04 12.50
N LEU A 58 15.81 -9.76 12.42
CA LEU A 58 15.94 -11.11 12.97
C LEU A 58 15.81 -11.11 14.51
N ARG A 59 16.39 -10.13 15.20
CA ARG A 59 16.20 -9.97 16.65
C ARG A 59 14.75 -9.69 17.00
N ALA A 60 14.08 -8.83 16.25
CA ALA A 60 12.66 -8.52 16.45
C ALA A 60 11.78 -9.77 16.27
N TYR A 61 12.03 -10.57 15.23
CA TYR A 61 11.31 -11.81 14.98
C TYR A 61 11.50 -12.83 16.12
N ARG A 62 12.74 -13.07 16.54
CA ARG A 62 13.03 -13.97 17.68
C ARG A 62 12.33 -13.50 18.95
N LYS A 63 12.30 -12.18 19.19
CA LYS A 63 11.62 -11.64 20.36
C LYS A 63 10.11 -11.80 20.27
N TRP A 64 9.54 -11.58 19.09
CA TRP A 64 8.12 -11.74 18.83
C TRP A 64 7.64 -13.18 19.06
N LEU A 65 8.44 -14.20 18.71
CA LEU A 65 8.11 -15.61 18.99
C LEU A 65 7.95 -15.91 20.49
N GLU A 66 8.61 -15.16 21.37
CA GLU A 66 8.49 -15.30 22.82
C GLU A 66 7.30 -14.50 23.41
N MET A 67 6.72 -13.60 22.62
CA MET A 67 5.63 -12.74 23.07
C MET A 67 4.30 -13.49 23.08
N ARG A 68 3.42 -13.08 24.00
CA ARG A 68 2.02 -13.51 24.01
C ARG A 68 1.16 -12.37 23.50
N GLU A 69 0.16 -12.72 22.72
CA GLU A 69 -0.82 -11.76 22.23
C GLU A 69 -1.56 -11.11 23.42
N PRO A 70 -1.59 -9.76 23.51
CA PRO A 70 -2.28 -9.07 24.58
C PRO A 70 -3.80 -9.10 24.39
N ASN A 71 -4.55 -9.34 25.46
CA ASN A 71 -6.03 -9.45 25.44
C ASN A 71 -6.74 -8.38 26.29
N TRP A 72 -6.05 -7.30 26.66
CA TRP A 72 -6.61 -6.25 27.51
C TRP A 72 -7.55 -5.29 26.77
N ALA A 73 -7.58 -5.32 25.44
CA ALA A 73 -8.48 -4.51 24.64
C ALA A 73 -9.90 -5.08 24.67
N PHE A 74 -10.92 -4.21 24.76
CA PHE A 74 -12.33 -4.61 24.70
C PHE A 74 -12.79 -4.78 23.25
N ILE A 75 -12.19 -5.74 22.55
CA ILE A 75 -12.46 -6.04 21.14
C ILE A 75 -12.45 -7.56 20.97
N GLU A 76 -13.42 -8.09 20.24
CA GLU A 76 -13.47 -9.50 19.84
C GLU A 76 -13.10 -9.60 18.36
N TYR A 77 -12.08 -10.41 18.05
CA TYR A 77 -11.69 -10.74 16.69
C TYR A 77 -11.20 -12.20 16.62
N PRO A 78 -11.35 -12.87 15.47
CA PRO A 78 -10.81 -14.22 15.30
C PRO A 78 -9.26 -14.19 15.38
N PRO A 79 -8.62 -15.22 15.95
CA PRO A 79 -7.16 -15.29 16.00
C PRO A 79 -6.52 -15.10 14.62
N VAL A 80 -5.46 -14.30 14.57
CA VAL A 80 -4.74 -14.03 13.32
C VAL A 80 -3.81 -15.20 13.01
N ASP A 81 -4.02 -15.86 11.86
CA ASP A 81 -3.05 -16.82 11.34
C ASP A 81 -1.92 -16.08 10.61
N TYR A 82 -0.86 -15.78 11.36
CA TYR A 82 0.34 -15.13 10.81
C TYR A 82 1.03 -15.95 9.72
N GLN A 83 0.83 -17.27 9.68
CA GLN A 83 1.46 -18.12 8.67
C GLN A 83 0.67 -18.16 7.35
N ALA A 84 -0.58 -17.70 7.34
CA ALA A 84 -1.38 -17.56 6.13
C ALA A 84 -1.07 -16.29 5.33
N ILE A 85 -0.22 -15.39 5.86
CA ILE A 85 0.07 -14.08 5.28
C ILE A 85 1.30 -14.15 4.38
N SER A 86 1.23 -13.54 3.18
CA SER A 86 2.41 -13.23 2.37
C SER A 86 3.00 -11.89 2.80
N TYR A 87 4.26 -11.90 3.25
CA TYR A 87 4.93 -10.73 3.82
C TYR A 87 5.67 -9.86 2.79
N TYR A 88 5.59 -10.22 1.51
CA TYR A 88 6.17 -9.44 0.44
C TYR A 88 5.36 -9.63 -0.82
N SER A 89 4.89 -8.52 -1.38
CA SER A 89 4.32 -8.44 -2.70
C SER A 89 4.75 -7.12 -3.32
N ALA A 90 5.40 -7.19 -4.47
CA ALA A 90 5.79 -6.03 -5.25
C ALA A 90 5.30 -6.20 -6.70
N PRO A 91 4.79 -5.14 -7.33
CA PRO A 91 4.48 -5.20 -8.75
C PRO A 91 5.76 -5.48 -9.53
N LYS A 92 5.70 -6.37 -10.52
CA LYS A 92 6.86 -6.60 -11.39
C LYS A 92 7.22 -5.30 -12.09
N LYS A 93 8.49 -4.88 -11.98
CA LYS A 93 9.00 -3.69 -12.68
C LYS A 93 8.79 -3.88 -14.18
N LYS A 94 7.83 -3.17 -14.76
CA LYS A 94 7.79 -2.92 -16.20
C LYS A 94 8.95 -1.96 -16.52
N PRO A 95 9.59 -2.09 -17.70
CA PRO A 95 10.72 -1.24 -18.10
C PRO A 95 10.34 0.24 -17.94
N GLU A 96 11.26 1.08 -17.47
CA GLU A 96 11.03 2.51 -17.23
C GLU A 96 10.36 3.16 -18.44
N LEU A 97 9.13 3.58 -18.22
CA LEU A 97 8.31 4.18 -19.23
C LEU A 97 8.62 5.69 -19.25
N LYS A 98 9.13 6.17 -20.37
CA LYS A 98 9.60 7.55 -20.59
C LYS A 98 8.45 8.52 -20.85
N SER A 99 7.21 8.02 -20.94
CA SER A 99 6.02 8.79 -21.30
C SER A 99 4.77 8.33 -20.54
N LEU A 100 3.86 9.27 -20.28
CA LEU A 100 2.49 9.06 -19.83
C LEU A 100 1.68 8.06 -20.69
N ASP A 101 2.02 7.97 -21.99
CA ASP A 101 1.35 7.10 -22.96
C ASP A 101 1.70 5.62 -22.78
N GLU A 102 2.70 5.33 -21.94
CA GLU A 102 3.17 3.99 -21.69
C GLU A 102 2.61 3.40 -20.38
N VAL A 103 1.96 4.23 -19.54
CA VAL A 103 1.33 3.80 -18.27
C VAL A 103 0.31 2.69 -18.55
N ASP A 104 0.31 1.66 -17.71
CA ASP A 104 -0.58 0.51 -17.85
C ASP A 104 -2.05 0.96 -18.00
N PRO A 105 -2.78 0.49 -19.03
CA PRO A 105 -4.20 0.76 -19.20
C PRO A 105 -5.04 0.43 -17.95
N GLU A 106 -4.62 -0.55 -17.15
CA GLU A 106 -5.25 -0.90 -15.87
C GLU A 106 -5.10 0.24 -14.84
N LEU A 107 -3.91 0.85 -14.72
CA LEU A 107 -3.66 1.97 -13.81
C LEU A 107 -4.50 3.20 -14.18
N LEU A 108 -4.57 3.52 -15.47
CA LEU A 108 -5.40 4.63 -15.97
C LEU A 108 -6.89 4.40 -15.66
N ARG A 109 -7.37 3.17 -15.85
CA ARG A 109 -8.75 2.78 -15.47
C ARG A 109 -8.97 2.84 -13.96
N THR A 110 -7.96 2.52 -13.15
CA THR A 110 -8.03 2.65 -11.69
C THR A 110 -8.13 4.12 -11.27
N TYR A 111 -7.37 5.03 -11.90
CA TYR A 111 -7.48 6.48 -11.64
C TYR A 111 -8.84 7.06 -12.08
N GLU A 112 -9.38 6.59 -13.20
CA GLU A 112 -10.72 6.96 -13.68
C GLU A 112 -11.82 6.46 -12.73
N LYS A 113 -11.69 5.22 -12.23
CA LYS A 113 -12.55 4.62 -11.20
C LYS A 113 -12.51 5.38 -9.86
N LEU A 114 -11.35 5.95 -9.50
CA LEU A 114 -11.18 6.80 -8.31
C LEU A 114 -11.74 8.23 -8.49
N GLY A 115 -12.25 8.58 -9.69
CA GLY A 115 -12.90 9.86 -9.96
C GLY A 115 -11.93 11.05 -10.10
N ILE A 116 -10.65 10.78 -10.38
CA ILE A 116 -9.62 11.82 -10.52
C ILE A 116 -9.70 12.42 -11.94
N PRO A 117 -9.97 13.74 -12.12
CA PRO A 117 -10.18 14.35 -13.43
C PRO A 117 -8.96 14.24 -14.36
N LEU A 118 -9.16 14.04 -15.67
CA LEU A 118 -8.10 13.92 -16.71
C LEU A 118 -7.08 15.07 -16.73
N ALA A 119 -7.49 16.30 -16.42
CA ALA A 119 -6.58 17.45 -16.31
C ALA A 119 -5.70 17.36 -15.06
N GLU A 120 -6.29 16.86 -13.97
CA GLU A 120 -5.58 16.51 -12.75
C GLU A 120 -4.66 15.31 -13.05
N GLN A 121 -5.08 14.27 -13.77
CA GLN A 121 -4.24 13.14 -14.20
C GLN A 121 -3.02 13.57 -15.03
N LYS A 122 -3.19 14.49 -16.00
CA LYS A 122 -2.08 15.05 -16.78
C LYS A 122 -1.13 15.91 -15.93
N ARG A 123 -1.68 16.65 -14.97
CA ARG A 123 -0.88 17.40 -13.99
C ARG A 123 -0.16 16.44 -13.05
N LEU A 124 -0.85 15.43 -12.50
CA LEU A 124 -0.44 14.36 -11.58
C LEU A 124 0.53 13.35 -12.19
N ALA A 125 0.61 13.29 -13.51
CA ALA A 125 1.61 12.51 -14.19
C ALA A 125 2.87 13.32 -14.54
N GLY A 126 2.81 14.65 -14.45
CA GLY A 126 3.98 15.52 -14.25
C GLY A 126 4.25 15.89 -12.78
N VAL A 127 3.31 15.57 -11.90
CA VAL A 127 3.26 15.82 -10.45
C VAL A 127 2.96 14.45 -9.85
N ALA A 128 3.97 13.58 -9.86
CA ALA A 128 4.02 12.27 -9.21
C ALA A 128 3.03 12.09 -8.04
N VAL A 129 1.99 11.32 -8.32
CA VAL A 129 1.04 10.88 -7.29
C VAL A 129 1.75 9.95 -6.32
N ASP A 130 1.68 10.32 -5.04
CA ASP A 130 2.00 9.46 -3.90
C ASP A 130 0.98 8.31 -3.80
N ALA A 131 1.01 7.41 -4.77
CA ALA A 131 0.33 6.12 -4.66
C ALA A 131 1.32 5.14 -4.02
N VAL A 132 1.06 4.78 -2.76
CA VAL A 132 1.65 3.57 -2.16
C VAL A 132 0.98 2.40 -2.87
N PHE A 133 1.67 1.80 -3.84
CA PHE A 133 1.24 0.57 -4.50
C PHE A 133 1.98 -0.58 -3.83
N ASP A 134 1.27 -1.32 -2.98
CA ASP A 134 1.81 -2.42 -2.18
C ASP A 134 3.08 -2.05 -1.40
N SER A 135 4.16 -2.84 -1.54
CA SER A 135 5.40 -2.69 -0.77
C SER A 135 6.36 -1.61 -1.29
N VAL A 136 5.96 -0.82 -2.30
CA VAL A 136 6.83 0.13 -3.01
C VAL A 136 6.16 1.51 -3.13
N SER A 137 6.92 2.56 -2.84
CA SER A 137 6.52 3.95 -3.08
C SER A 137 6.82 4.33 -4.53
N VAL A 138 5.82 4.82 -5.29
CA VAL A 138 5.96 5.00 -6.74
C VAL A 138 6.56 6.36 -7.15
N ALA A 139 6.33 7.47 -6.43
CA ALA A 139 7.14 8.70 -6.46
C ALA A 139 6.44 9.84 -5.68
N THR A 140 7.22 10.71 -5.03
CA THR A 140 6.76 11.85 -4.21
C THR A 140 6.90 13.18 -4.95
N THR A 141 5.86 14.01 -4.91
CA THR A 141 5.77 15.27 -5.68
C THR A 141 6.44 16.49 -5.07
N PHE A 142 6.50 16.54 -3.75
CA PHE A 142 7.00 17.70 -3.02
C PHE A 142 8.45 17.52 -2.57
N GLN A 143 9.14 16.46 -3.01
CA GLN A 143 10.46 16.12 -2.50
C GLN A 143 11.47 17.27 -2.67
N LYS A 144 11.44 17.98 -3.81
CA LYS A 144 12.33 19.13 -4.08
C LYS A 144 12.04 20.33 -3.19
N GLU A 145 10.78 20.70 -3.04
CA GLU A 145 10.38 21.85 -2.21
C GLU A 145 10.64 21.57 -0.72
N LEU A 146 10.39 20.33 -0.28
CA LEU A 146 10.70 19.88 1.08
C LEU A 146 12.22 19.87 1.32
N GLU A 147 13.01 19.42 0.35
CA GLU A 147 14.48 19.43 0.42
C GLU A 147 15.04 20.86 0.50
N GLU A 148 14.46 21.82 -0.23
CA GLU A 148 14.81 23.25 -0.15
C GLU A 148 14.61 23.82 1.27
N HIS A 149 13.64 23.29 2.01
CA HIS A 149 13.39 23.61 3.42
C HIS A 149 14.18 22.74 4.42
N GLY A 150 15.06 21.86 3.94
CA GLY A 150 15.86 20.94 4.76
C GLY A 150 15.07 19.75 5.34
N ILE A 151 13.91 19.45 4.78
CA ILE A 151 13.03 18.35 5.21
C ILE A 151 13.39 17.09 4.42
N ILE A 152 13.74 16.01 5.14
CA ILE A 152 13.98 14.69 4.55
C ILE A 152 12.65 13.95 4.43
N PHE A 153 12.10 13.89 3.23
CA PHE A 153 10.87 13.17 2.91
C PHE A 153 11.15 12.07 1.88
N CYS A 154 11.38 10.85 2.35
CA CYS A 154 11.66 9.68 1.52
C CYS A 154 10.99 8.42 2.09
N SER A 155 10.85 7.37 1.28
CA SER A 155 10.43 6.06 1.77
C SER A 155 11.47 5.48 2.73
N ILE A 156 11.02 4.58 3.60
CA ILE A 156 11.90 3.81 4.49
C ILE A 156 12.81 2.84 3.71
N SER A 157 12.48 2.52 2.46
CA SER A 157 13.30 1.75 1.50
C SER A 157 12.74 1.89 0.10
#